data_AF-A0A4Y2SCB1-F1
#
_entry.id   AF-A0A4Y2SCB1-F1
#
_cell.length_a   1.000
_cell.length_b   1.000
_cell.length_c   1.000
_cell.angle_alpha   90.00
_cell.angle_beta   90.00
_cell.angle_gamma   90.00
#
_symmetry.space_group_name_H-M   'P 1'
#
loop_
_entity.id
_entity.type
_entity.pdbx_description
1 polymer ?
#
loop_
_entity_poly.entity_id
_entity_poly.type
_entity_poly.pdbx_seq_one_letter_code
_entity_poly.pdbx_strand_id
1 'polypeptide(L)'
;ERVSAVQKTSNLYLRYVRIANRLTECHENVLQPQKRRLLRKLIDNCIGRVLELKHGLVGLEFAEVQYLDDALLEMKMVPVRSPAFSFSPLAFCRIPNQKVSSGMC
;
A
#
# COMPACT_ATOMS: atom_id res chain seq x y z
N GLU A 1 12.13 14.26 -18.50
CA GLU A 1 11.76 12.82 -18.62
C GLU A 1 11.61 12.13 -17.26
N ARG A 2 12.64 12.12 -16.39
CA ARG A 2 12.60 11.45 -15.07
C ARG A 2 11.45 11.90 -14.15
N VAL A 3 11.20 13.20 -14.04
CA VAL A 3 10.11 13.76 -13.22
C VAL A 3 8.74 13.21 -13.63
N SER A 4 8.49 13.05 -14.93
CA SER A 4 7.24 12.46 -15.42
C SER A 4 7.12 10.97 -15.09
N ALA A 5 8.23 10.22 -15.13
CA ALA A 5 8.25 8.83 -14.73
C ALA A 5 7.97 8.66 -13.23
N VAL A 6 8.57 9.50 -12.39
CA VAL A 6 8.29 9.56 -10.95
C VAL A 6 6.81 9.85 -10.71
N GLN A 7 6.27 10.92 -11.29
CA GLN A 7 4.86 11.30 -11.12
C GLN A 7 3.89 10.17 -11.51
N LYS A 8 4.15 9.49 -12.64
CA LYS A 8 3.33 8.36 -13.10
C LYS A 8 3.41 7.18 -12.12
N THR A 9 4.61 6.81 -11.68
CA THR A 9 4.81 5.70 -10.74
C THR A 9 4.22 6.02 -9.37
N SER A 10 4.37 7.25 -8.89
CA SER A 10 3.76 7.75 -7.65
C SER A 10 2.24 7.68 -7.70
N ASN A 11 1.65 8.09 -8.81
CA ASN A 11 0.21 7.99 -9.04
C ASN A 11 -0.28 6.54 -9.03
N LEU A 12 0.43 5.64 -9.70
CA LEU A 12 0.12 4.21 -9.68
C LEU A 12 0.26 3.63 -8.26
N TYR A 13 1.35 3.91 -7.56
CA TYR A 13 1.61 3.43 -6.20
C TYR A 13 0.44 3.77 -5.26
N LEU A 14 0.03 5.04 -5.23
CA LEU A 14 -1.08 5.49 -4.38
C LEU A 14 -2.43 4.89 -4.78
N ARG A 15 -2.68 4.68 -6.09
CA ARG A 15 -3.89 3.97 -6.56
C ARG A 15 -3.93 2.53 -6.07
N TYR A 16 -2.81 1.82 -6.15
CA TYR A 16 -2.73 0.44 -5.66
C TYR A 16 -2.89 0.36 -4.14
N VAL A 17 -2.32 1.30 -3.38
CA VAL A 17 -2.55 1.41 -1.93
C VAL A 17 -4.04 1.62 -1.62
N ARG A 18 -4.71 2.51 -2.34
CA ARG A 18 -6.16 2.74 -2.19
C ARG A 18 -6.98 1.47 -2.48
N ILE A 19 -6.63 0.74 -3.53
CA ILE A 19 -7.29 -0.52 -3.90
C ILE A 19 -7.06 -1.58 -2.81
N ALA A 20 -5.84 -1.72 -2.31
CA ALA A 20 -5.52 -2.67 -1.25
C ALA A 20 -6.33 -2.41 0.03
N ASN A 21 -6.49 -1.13 0.41
CA ASN A 21 -7.33 -0.75 1.56
C ASN A 21 -8.80 -1.12 1.34
N ARG A 22 -9.36 -0.81 0.17
CA ARG A 22 -10.75 -1.18 -0.16
C ARG A 22 -10.96 -2.69 -0.23
N LEU A 23 -10.00 -3.43 -0.77
CA LEU A 23 -10.06 -4.89 -0.79
C LEU A 23 -10.03 -5.49 0.62
N THR A 24 -9.25 -4.89 1.53
CA THR A 24 -9.18 -5.28 2.93
C THR A 24 -10.53 -5.05 3.63
N GLU A 25 -11.12 -3.87 3.45
CA GLU A 25 -12.47 -3.54 3.92
C GLU A 25 -13.51 -4.52 3.36
N CYS A 26 -13.46 -4.82 2.06
CA CYS A 26 -14.35 -5.84 1.47
C CYS A 26 -14.12 -7.22 2.10
N HIS A 27 -12.87 -7.64 2.31
CA HIS A 27 -12.55 -8.94 2.89
C HIS A 27 -13.08 -9.11 4.31
N GLU A 28 -13.12 -8.04 5.11
CA GLU A 28 -13.72 -8.04 6.45
C GLU A 28 -15.25 -8.12 6.41
N ASN A 29 -15.88 -7.44 5.44
CA ASN A 29 -17.34 -7.43 5.28
C ASN A 29 -17.93 -8.67 4.58
N VAL A 30 -17.09 -9.52 3.95
CA VAL A 30 -17.58 -10.73 3.26
C VAL A 30 -17.79 -11.89 4.26
N LEU A 31 -19.05 -12.28 4.42
CA LEU A 31 -19.46 -13.42 5.26
C LEU A 31 -19.21 -14.78 4.61
N GLN A 32 -19.28 -14.88 3.28
CA GLN A 32 -19.12 -16.15 2.57
C GLN A 32 -17.65 -16.60 2.51
N PRO A 33 -17.29 -17.78 3.05
CA PRO A 33 -15.88 -18.20 3.19
C PRO A 33 -15.19 -18.46 1.84
N GLN A 34 -15.93 -18.95 0.83
CA GLN A 34 -15.39 -19.20 -0.51
C GLN A 34 -14.90 -17.90 -1.17
N LYS A 35 -15.75 -16.85 -1.14
CA LYS A 35 -15.44 -15.53 -1.70
C LYS A 35 -14.33 -14.84 -0.91
N ARG A 36 -14.27 -15.04 0.40
CA ARG A 36 -13.20 -14.50 1.27
C ARG A 36 -11.81 -15.06 0.94
N ARG A 37 -11.69 -16.34 0.58
CA ARG A 37 -10.41 -16.95 0.13
C ARG A 37 -9.90 -16.31 -1.16
N LEU A 38 -10.80 -15.97 -2.09
CA LEU A 38 -10.42 -15.29 -3.33
C LEU A 38 -9.92 -13.87 -3.04
N LEU A 39 -10.62 -13.12 -2.20
CA LEU A 39 -10.22 -11.77 -1.80
C LEU A 39 -8.84 -11.75 -1.12
N ARG A 40 -8.54 -12.75 -0.28
CA ARG A 40 -7.20 -12.86 0.34
C ARG A 40 -6.09 -12.95 -0.70
N LYS A 41 -6.24 -13.82 -1.71
CA LYS A 41 -5.29 -13.91 -2.82
C LYS A 41 -5.16 -12.60 -3.60
N LEU A 42 -6.26 -11.87 -3.78
CA LEU A 42 -6.23 -10.57 -4.46
C LEU A 42 -5.49 -9.52 -3.62
N ILE A 43 -5.69 -9.50 -2.30
CA ILE A 43 -4.97 -8.62 -1.39
C ILE A 43 -3.47 -8.92 -1.45
N ASP A 44 -3.06 -10.19 -1.36
CA ASP A 44 -1.65 -10.59 -1.41
C ASP A 44 -0.98 -10.15 -2.73
N ASN A 45 -1.66 -10.35 -3.86
CA ASN A 45 -1.19 -9.89 -5.17
C ASN A 45 -1.12 -8.36 -5.27
N CYS A 46 -2.11 -7.64 -4.74
CA CYS A 46 -2.10 -6.17 -4.72
C CYS A 46 -0.95 -5.63 -3.87
N ILE A 47 -0.70 -6.23 -2.70
CA ILE A 47 0.43 -5.85 -1.83
C ILE A 47 1.75 -6.11 -2.55
N GLY A 48 1.91 -7.26 -3.23
CA GLY A 48 3.08 -7.54 -4.07
C GLY A 48 3.33 -6.42 -5.09
N ARG A 49 2.28 -5.98 -5.79
CA ARG A 49 2.39 -4.89 -6.77
C ARG A 49 2.72 -3.54 -6.14
N VAL A 50 2.22 -3.25 -4.94
CA VAL A 50 2.59 -2.05 -4.16
C VAL A 50 4.08 -2.04 -3.84
N LEU A 51 4.64 -3.19 -3.44
CA LEU A 51 6.06 -3.32 -3.12
C LEU A 51 6.95 -3.13 -4.35
N GLU A 52 6.58 -3.70 -5.49
CA GLU A 52 7.29 -3.50 -6.76
C GLU A 52 7.31 -2.04 -7.18
N LEU A 53 6.17 -1.34 -7.11
CA LEU A 53 6.07 0.08 -7.43
C LEU A 53 6.89 0.94 -6.45
N LYS A 54 6.88 0.59 -5.16
CA LYS A 54 7.68 1.27 -4.15
C LYS A 54 9.18 1.11 -4.44
N HIS A 55 9.62 -0.11 -4.75
CA HIS A 55 11.00 -0.37 -5.13
C HIS A 55 11.39 0.41 -6.40
N GLY A 56 10.51 0.47 -7.39
CA GLY A 56 10.69 1.29 -8.58
C GLY A 56 10.85 2.78 -8.27
N LEU A 57 10.04 3.33 -7.35
CA LEU A 57 10.18 4.73 -6.90
C LEU A 57 11.51 4.99 -6.21
N VAL A 58 11.95 4.09 -5.34
CA VAL A 58 13.26 4.18 -4.68
C VAL A 58 14.38 4.15 -5.71
N GLY A 59 14.28 3.32 -6.75
CA GLY A 59 15.26 3.28 -7.83
C GLY A 59 15.29 4.54 -8.71
N LEU A 60 14.16 5.25 -8.84
CA LEU A 60 14.09 6.49 -9.62
C LEU A 60 14.62 7.71 -8.86
N GLU A 61 14.34 7.80 -7.56
CA GLU A 61 14.67 8.97 -6.73
C GLU A 61 15.89 8.76 -5.82
N PHE A 62 16.39 7.52 -5.71
CA PHE A 62 17.50 7.13 -4.81
C PHE A 62 17.27 7.52 -3.34
N ALA A 63 16.00 7.58 -2.93
CA ALA A 63 15.58 7.88 -1.58
C ALA A 63 14.69 6.77 -1.04
N GLU A 64 14.85 6.37 0.22
CA GLU A 64 13.98 5.37 0.86
C GLU A 64 12.59 5.94 1.20
N VAL A 65 12.55 7.26 1.45
CA VAL A 65 11.36 8.02 1.79
C VAL A 65 11.10 9.04 0.70
N GLN A 66 9.87 9.01 0.17
CA GLN A 66 9.40 9.86 -0.92
C GLN A 66 8.26 10.73 -0.41
N TYR A 67 8.34 12.03 -0.68
CA TYR A 67 7.26 12.97 -0.41
C TYR A 67 6.26 12.93 -1.56
N LEU A 68 5.07 12.39 -1.31
CA LEU A 68 4.03 12.18 -2.32
C LEU A 68 2.84 13.13 -2.16
N ASP A 69 3.05 14.26 -1.49
CA ASP A 69 1.98 15.20 -1.12
C ASP A 69 1.22 15.73 -2.34
N ASP A 70 1.94 16.07 -3.42
CA ASP A 70 1.32 16.54 -4.67
C ASP A 70 0.40 15.47 -5.30
N ALA A 71 0.86 14.22 -5.35
CA ALA A 71 0.07 13.11 -5.89
C ALA A 71 -1.10 12.73 -4.97
N LEU A 72 -0.93 12.87 -3.65
CA LEU A 72 -1.99 12.68 -2.67
C LEU A 72 -3.09 13.75 -2.82
N LEU A 73 -2.70 15.01 -3.00
CA LEU A 73 -3.60 16.13 -3.26
C LEU A 73 -4.37 15.93 -4.57
N GLU A 74 -3.69 15.53 -5.64
CA GLU A 74 -4.31 15.22 -6.94
C GLU A 74 -5.39 14.14 -6.80
N MET A 75 -5.12 13.08 -6.03
CA MET A 75 -6.07 12.00 -5.79
C MET A 75 -7.10 12.27 -4.68
N LYS A 76 -7.06 13.46 -4.06
CA LYS A 76 -7.94 13.86 -2.94
C LYS A 76 -7.96 12.80 -1.82
N MET A 77 -6.82 12.18 -1.57
CA MET A 77 -6.67 11.17 -0.53
C MET A 77 -6.49 11.89 0.80
N VAL A 78 -7.51 11.82 1.66
CA VAL A 78 -7.42 12.35 3.02
C VAL A 78 -7.14 11.22 4.00
N PRO A 79 -6.34 11.45 5.05
CA PRO A 79 -6.18 10.47 6.12
C PRO A 79 -7.55 10.23 6.75
N VAL A 80 -7.98 8.97 6.78
CA VAL A 80 -9.15 8.60 7.57
C VAL A 80 -8.77 8.83 9.03
N ARG A 81 -9.38 9.84 9.66
CA ARG A 81 -9.31 10.06 11.10
C ARG A 81 -9.73 8.75 11.75
N SER A 82 -8.84 8.08 12.47
CA SER A 82 -9.15 6.82 13.17
C SER A 82 -9.95 7.13 14.44
N PRO A 83 -11.26 6.81 14.54
CA PRO A 83 -11.79 6.37 15.81
C PRO A 83 -11.49 4.88 15.91
N ALA A 84 -10.56 4.51 16.79
CA ALA A 84 -10.30 3.14 17.21
C ALA A 84 -9.90 2.12 16.13
N PHE A 85 -8.70 1.58 16.32
CA PHE A 85 -8.42 0.16 16.13
C PHE A 85 -9.69 -0.69 16.42
N SER A 86 -10.32 -1.18 15.36
CA SER A 86 -11.03 -2.46 15.43
C SER A 86 -10.38 -3.35 14.38
N PHE A 87 -9.31 -4.03 14.82
CA PHE A 87 -8.79 -5.26 14.23
C PHE A 87 -8.18 -5.22 12.81
N SER A 88 -7.14 -4.40 12.58
CA SER A 88 -6.17 -4.71 11.51
C SER A 88 -4.71 -4.40 11.92
N PRO A 89 -3.77 -5.39 11.86
CA PRO A 89 -2.34 -5.18 12.14
C PRO A 89 -1.57 -4.42 11.05
N LEU A 90 -2.22 -4.05 9.94
CA LEU A 90 -1.58 -3.43 8.77
C LEU A 90 -1.96 -1.95 8.68
N ALA A 91 -1.65 -1.20 9.73
CA ALA A 91 -1.55 0.26 9.65
C ALA A 91 -0.32 0.62 8.79
N PHE A 92 -0.46 0.53 7.48
CA PHE A 92 0.58 0.77 6.47
C PHE A 92 0.96 2.26 6.34
N CYS A 93 0.67 3.08 7.35
CA CYS A 93 1.26 4.41 7.54
C CYS A 93 2.19 4.40 8.77
N ARG A 94 3.08 3.41 8.83
CA ARG A 94 4.31 3.42 9.61
C ARG A 94 5.33 2.53 8.89
N ILE A 95 6.16 3.13 8.05
CA ILE A 95 7.46 2.55 7.72
C ILE A 95 8.47 3.29 8.60
N PRO A 96 8.88 2.69 9.73
CA PRO A 96 10.26 2.81 10.14
C PRO A 96 10.82 1.41 10.43
N ASN A 97 11.81 1.01 9.64
CA ASN A 97 12.80 -0.03 9.91
C ASN A 97 12.26 -1.42 10.29
N GLN A 98 12.01 -2.27 9.30
CA GLN A 98 12.14 -3.72 9.50
C GLN A 98 13.53 -4.15 9.03
N LYS A 99 14.47 -4.25 9.98
CA LYS A 99 15.66 -5.09 9.78
C LYS A 99 15.16 -6.51 9.58
N VAL A 100 15.23 -7.00 8.34
CA VAL A 100 15.16 -8.43 8.06
C VAL A 100 16.48 -9.02 8.57
N SER A 101 16.47 -9.57 9.78
CA SER A 101 17.51 -10.49 10.22
C SER A 101 16.90 -11.87 10.33
N SER A 102 17.36 -12.71 9.42
CA SER A 102 17.34 -14.17 9.45
C SER A 102 17.51 -14.76 10.85
N GLY A 103 16.76 -15.83 11.11
CA GLY A 103 16.96 -16.70 12.25
C GLY A 103 16.07 -17.93 12.11
N MET A 104 16.60 -18.93 11.41
CA MET A 104 16.11 -20.30 11.45
C MET A 104 16.05 -20.77 12.91
N CYS A 105 14.92 -21.37 13.29
CA CYS A 105 14.74 -22.57 14.11
C CYS A 105 13.24 -22.73 14.39
#